data_AF-A0A0T6B543-F1
#
_entry.id   AF-A0A0T6B543-F1
#
_cell.length_a   1.000
_cell.length_b   1.000
_cell.length_c   1.000
_cell.angle_alpha   90.00
_cell.angle_beta   90.00
_cell.angle_gamma   90.00
#
_symmetry.space_group_name_H-M   'P 1'
#
loop_
_entity.id
_entity.type
_entity.pdbx_description
1 polymer ?
#
loop_
_entity_poly.entity_id
_entity_poly.type
_entity_poly.pdbx_seq_one_letter_code
_entity_poly.pdbx_strand_id
1 'polypeptide(L)'
;AMCPEFFANRDPRTNPTETLNLLLYAPLPKLTPEGYKVIFAKLIDPDPDNYSFAGQVKAFDMATMLMLRQEGSLEGIVVVTDMKDVTFSHFTKLGVMHIKKFFYYLQDAMPVRIKGLHFLCIPSFMDK
;
A
#
# COMPACT_ATOMS: atom_id res chain seq x y z
N ALA A 1 7.80 -17.99 -6.08
CA ALA A 1 6.60 -17.11 -6.08
C ALA A 1 6.55 -16.35 -7.39
N MET A 2 5.38 -16.09 -7.97
CA MET A 2 5.27 -15.38 -9.28
C MET A 2 5.67 -13.89 -9.22
N CYS A 3 5.76 -13.30 -8.02
CA CYS A 3 6.24 -11.93 -7.79
C CYS A 3 7.20 -11.89 -6.58
N PRO A 4 8.43 -12.44 -6.67
CA PRO A 4 9.39 -12.43 -5.55
C PRO A 4 9.71 -11.02 -5.05
N GLU A 5 9.64 -10.01 -5.92
CA GLU A 5 9.83 -8.60 -5.57
C GLU A 5 8.85 -8.11 -4.50
N PHE A 6 7.62 -8.65 -4.47
CA PHE A 6 6.61 -8.30 -3.48
C PHE A 6 6.64 -9.24 -2.27
N PHE A 7 6.88 -10.54 -2.49
CA PHE A 7 6.59 -11.56 -1.47
C PHE A 7 7.82 -12.27 -0.87
N ALA A 8 9.04 -12.03 -1.38
CA ALA A 8 10.27 -12.56 -0.79
C ALA A 8 10.92 -11.55 0.17
N ASN A 9 11.79 -12.03 1.06
CA ASN A 9 12.58 -11.21 2.00
C ASN A 9 11.72 -10.20 2.77
N ARG A 10 10.70 -10.72 3.47
CA ARG A 10 9.67 -9.95 4.17
C ARG A 10 10.01 -9.66 5.63
N ASP A 11 11.25 -9.82 6.05
CA ASP A 11 11.64 -9.39 7.39
C ASP A 11 11.86 -7.87 7.35
N PRO A 12 10.98 -7.05 7.95
CA PRO A 12 11.16 -5.60 7.92
C PRO A 12 12.39 -5.13 8.69
N ARG A 13 12.99 -5.99 9.53
CA ARG A 13 14.23 -5.68 10.27
C ARG A 13 15.46 -5.79 9.40
N THR A 14 15.42 -6.60 8.34
CA THR A 14 16.57 -6.75 7.44
C THR A 14 16.66 -5.60 6.44
N ASN A 15 15.52 -5.07 5.98
CA ASN A 15 15.45 -3.95 5.03
C ASN A 15 14.38 -2.92 5.45
N PRO A 16 14.57 -2.19 6.56
CA PRO A 16 13.58 -1.24 7.07
C PRO A 16 13.39 -0.02 6.14
N THR A 17 14.43 0.38 5.41
CA THR A 17 14.40 1.50 4.44
C THR A 17 13.49 1.24 3.25
N GLU A 18 13.39 -0.02 2.81
CA GLU A 18 12.48 -0.42 1.73
C GLU A 18 11.05 -0.71 2.21
N THR A 19 10.80 -0.65 3.52
CA THR A 19 9.50 -1.03 4.12
C THR A 19 9.03 -0.03 5.17
N LEU A 20 9.39 -0.22 6.45
CA LEU A 20 8.88 0.54 7.59
C LEU A 20 9.19 2.04 7.54
N ASN A 21 10.32 2.43 6.95
CA ASN A 21 10.73 3.84 6.89
C ASN A 21 10.16 4.54 5.64
N LEU A 22 9.65 3.78 4.68
CA LEU A 22 9.19 4.33 3.40
C LEU A 22 7.76 4.87 3.50
N LEU A 23 6.84 4.10 4.07
CA LEU A 23 5.42 4.44 4.14
C LEU A 23 4.81 4.18 5.50
N LEU A 24 3.89 5.07 5.86
CA LEU A 24 2.91 4.84 6.89
C LEU A 24 1.80 3.97 6.31
N TYR A 25 1.46 2.88 6.99
CA TYR A 25 0.23 2.11 6.81
C TYR A 25 -0.45 1.94 8.15
N ALA A 26 -1.53 2.71 8.37
CA ALA A 26 -2.20 2.81 9.66
C ALA A 26 -3.67 2.40 9.54
N PRO A 27 -4.08 1.26 10.12
CA PRO A 27 -5.49 0.95 10.29
C PRO A 27 -6.13 1.99 11.24
N LEU A 28 -7.21 2.62 10.80
CA LEU A 28 -7.94 3.59 11.62
C LEU A 28 -8.82 2.87 12.65
N PRO A 29 -9.10 3.52 13.80
CA PRO A 29 -9.81 2.86 14.91
C PRO A 29 -11.31 2.65 14.65
N LYS A 30 -11.90 3.39 13.70
CA LYS A 30 -13.32 3.31 13.38
C LYS A 30 -13.53 2.65 12.02
N LEU A 31 -14.59 1.84 11.93
CA LEU A 31 -15.09 1.32 10.67
C LEU A 31 -15.92 2.39 9.95
N THR A 32 -16.12 2.20 8.65
CA THR A 32 -17.14 2.95 7.90
C THR A 32 -18.55 2.52 8.36
N PRO A 33 -19.62 3.28 8.04
CA PRO A 33 -20.99 2.87 8.33
C PRO A 33 -21.37 1.49 7.76
N GLU A 34 -20.75 1.10 6.65
CA GLU A 34 -20.91 -0.20 5.98
C GLU A 34 -20.10 -1.33 6.64
N GLY A 35 -19.32 -1.03 7.69
CA GLY A 35 -18.51 -2.00 8.41
C GLY A 35 -17.12 -2.25 7.83
N TYR A 36 -16.63 -1.38 6.92
CA TYR A 36 -15.31 -1.57 6.30
C TYR A 36 -14.20 -0.99 7.17
N LYS A 37 -13.07 -1.70 7.22
CA LYS A 37 -11.86 -1.20 7.89
C LYS A 37 -11.18 -0.17 6.99
N VAL A 38 -10.88 1.01 7.55
CA VAL A 38 -10.16 2.05 6.82
C VAL A 38 -8.67 1.94 7.12
N ILE A 39 -7.85 1.90 6.08
CA ILE A 39 -6.39 1.94 6.16
C ILE A 39 -5.93 3.27 5.59
N PHE A 40 -5.24 4.08 6.39
CA PHE A 40 -4.60 5.31 5.94
C PHE A 40 -3.16 5.04 5.52
N ALA A 41 -2.77 5.53 4.35
CA ALA A 41 -1.43 5.39 3.79
C ALA A 41 -0.83 6.76 3.42
N LYS A 42 0.47 6.94 3.69
CA LYS A 42 1.22 8.17 3.35
C LYS A 42 2.71 7.85 3.21
N LEU A 43 3.42 8.54 2.31
CA LEU A 43 4.89 8.52 2.29
C LEU A 43 5.45 9.13 3.59
N ILE A 44 6.41 8.45 4.21
CA ILE A 44 7.19 8.96 5.36
C ILE A 44 8.48 9.59 4.84
N ASP A 45 9.18 8.90 3.95
CA ASP A 45 10.35 9.42 3.25
C ASP A 45 9.92 9.86 1.83
N PRO A 46 9.90 11.18 1.55
CA PRO A 46 9.54 11.71 0.24
C PRO A 46 10.72 11.79 -0.72
N ASP A 47 11.92 11.33 -0.34
CA ASP A 47 13.04 11.25 -1.27
C ASP A 47 12.76 10.17 -2.34
N PRO A 48 12.60 10.56 -3.63
CA PRO A 48 12.30 9.59 -4.67
C PRO A 48 13.39 8.52 -4.77
N ASP A 49 14.65 8.81 -4.44
CA ASP A 49 15.77 7.86 -4.55
C ASP A 49 15.70 6.72 -3.53
N ASN A 50 15.01 6.93 -2.42
CA ASN A 50 14.70 5.89 -1.45
C ASN A 50 13.41 5.13 -1.78
N TYR A 51 12.62 5.61 -2.75
CA TYR A 51 11.33 5.03 -3.08
C TYR A 51 11.41 3.77 -3.95
N SER A 52 10.72 2.72 -3.49
CA SER A 52 10.50 1.48 -4.21
C SER A 52 9.03 1.10 -4.19
N PHE A 53 8.39 1.03 -5.36
CA PHE A 53 7.00 0.57 -5.45
C PHE A 53 6.85 -0.90 -5.02
N ALA A 54 7.85 -1.74 -5.29
CA ALA A 54 7.85 -3.11 -4.78
C ALA A 54 7.95 -3.16 -3.24
N GLY A 55 8.77 -2.28 -2.66
CA GLY A 55 8.83 -2.07 -1.21
C GLY A 55 7.49 -1.61 -0.63
N GLN A 56 6.81 -0.69 -1.31
CA GLN A 56 5.47 -0.23 -0.95
C GLN A 56 4.45 -1.37 -0.93
N VAL A 57 4.36 -2.16 -2.01
CA VAL A 57 3.43 -3.29 -2.10
C VAL A 57 3.72 -4.33 -1.01
N LYS A 58 5.00 -4.59 -0.73
CA LYS A 58 5.44 -5.50 0.33
C LYS A 58 5.02 -5.00 1.72
N ALA A 59 5.23 -3.72 2.01
CA ALA A 59 4.83 -3.09 3.27
C ALA A 59 3.30 -3.13 3.46
N PHE A 60 2.55 -2.80 2.40
CA PHE A 60 1.09 -2.90 2.37
C PHE A 60 0.62 -4.31 2.71
N ASP A 61 1.14 -5.33 2.01
CA ASP A 61 0.77 -6.72 2.22
C ASP A 61 1.08 -7.17 3.66
N MET A 62 2.27 -6.87 4.17
CA MET A 62 2.64 -7.21 5.55
C MET A 62 1.72 -6.55 6.58
N ALA A 63 1.42 -5.26 6.41
CA ALA A 63 0.55 -4.53 7.32
C ALA A 63 -0.88 -5.08 7.28
N THR A 64 -1.43 -5.37 6.09
CA THR A 64 -2.77 -5.95 5.97
C THR A 64 -2.85 -7.36 6.54
N MET A 65 -1.85 -8.22 6.30
CA MET A 65 -1.84 -9.57 6.88
C MET A 65 -1.72 -9.53 8.40
N LEU A 66 -0.92 -8.62 8.96
CA LEU A 66 -0.82 -8.42 10.41
C LEU A 66 -2.16 -7.99 11.00
N MET A 67 -2.81 -7.01 10.38
CA MET A 67 -4.13 -6.53 10.79
C MET A 67 -5.18 -7.66 10.76
N LEU A 68 -5.24 -8.44 9.67
CA LEU A 68 -6.14 -9.59 9.58
C LEU A 68 -5.87 -10.64 10.66
N ARG A 69 -4.60 -10.87 10.99
CA ARG A 69 -4.24 -11.79 12.07
C ARG A 69 -4.69 -11.29 13.44
N GLN A 70 -4.67 -9.98 13.67
CA GLN A 70 -5.03 -9.37 14.95
C GLN A 70 -6.55 -9.20 15.12
N GLU A 71 -7.25 -8.81 14.05
CA GLU A 71 -8.66 -8.43 14.09
C GLU A 71 -9.60 -9.52 13.54
N GLY A 72 -9.06 -10.50 12.83
CA GLY A 72 -9.84 -11.55 12.16
C GLY A 72 -10.37 -11.11 10.80
N SER A 73 -11.40 -11.81 10.33
CA SER A 73 -12.04 -11.54 9.04
C SER A 73 -12.73 -10.18 9.03
N LEU A 74 -12.59 -9.46 7.93
CA LEU A 74 -13.19 -8.14 7.71
C LEU A 74 -14.21 -8.20 6.58
N GLU A 75 -15.30 -7.44 6.69
CA GLU A 75 -16.32 -7.33 5.62
C GLU A 75 -15.76 -6.67 4.34
N GLY A 76 -14.71 -5.87 4.51
CA GLY A 76 -13.93 -5.26 3.44
C GLY A 76 -12.97 -4.22 3.98
N ILE A 77 -12.09 -3.74 3.10
CA ILE A 77 -11.15 -2.67 3.43
C ILE A 77 -11.29 -1.50 2.45
N VAL A 78 -11.11 -0.30 2.97
CA VAL A 78 -11.00 0.93 2.20
C VAL A 78 -9.61 1.50 2.45
N VAL A 79 -8.86 1.77 1.38
CA VAL A 79 -7.54 2.39 1.49
C VAL A 79 -7.64 3.87 1.14
N VAL A 80 -7.21 4.72 2.06
CA VAL A 80 -7.13 6.17 1.86
C VAL A 80 -5.66 6.54 1.80
N THR A 81 -5.21 7.10 0.68
CA THR A 81 -3.80 7.44 0.43
C THR A 81 -3.64 8.95 0.34
N ASP A 82 -2.85 9.55 1.23
CA ASP A 82 -2.41 10.93 1.10
C ASP A 82 -1.23 11.03 0.11
N MET A 83 -1.47 11.73 -1.01
CA MET A 83 -0.51 11.90 -2.10
C MET A 83 0.24 13.24 -2.04
N LYS A 84 0.10 14.03 -0.97
CA LYS A 84 0.67 15.39 -0.86
C LYS A 84 2.16 15.46 -1.21
N ASP A 85 2.93 14.45 -0.82
CA ASP A 85 4.39 14.41 -0.98
C ASP A 85 4.82 13.54 -2.18
N VAL A 86 3.87 13.05 -2.98
CA VAL A 86 4.13 12.26 -4.18
C VAL A 86 4.47 13.19 -5.34
N THR A 87 5.64 12.98 -5.93
CA THR A 87 6.14 13.75 -7.08
C THR A 87 6.13 12.92 -8.37
N PHE A 88 6.33 13.56 -9.52
CA PHE A 88 6.45 12.86 -10.80
C PHE A 88 7.60 11.83 -10.80
N SER A 89 8.69 12.09 -10.09
CA SER A 89 9.81 11.14 -9.93
C SER A 89 9.42 9.85 -9.20
N HIS A 90 8.46 9.90 -8.27
CA HIS A 90 7.91 8.69 -7.66
C HIS A 90 7.05 7.92 -8.68
N PHE A 91 6.24 8.64 -9.45
CA PHE A 91 5.35 8.05 -10.45
C PHE A 91 6.12 7.28 -11.53
N THR A 92 7.24 7.80 -12.02
CA THR A 92 8.08 7.10 -13.00
C THR A 92 8.69 5.80 -12.44
N LYS A 93 8.84 5.68 -11.11
CA LYS A 93 9.36 4.48 -10.42
C LYS A 93 8.32 3.38 -10.18
N LEU A 94 7.03 3.62 -10.43
CA LEU A 94 5.99 2.61 -10.24
C LEU A 94 6.23 1.37 -11.13
N GLY A 95 6.62 1.58 -12.39
CA GLY A 95 6.82 0.52 -13.38
C GLY A 95 5.51 -0.17 -13.78
N VAL A 96 5.13 -0.08 -15.05
CA VAL A 96 3.85 -0.62 -15.58
C VAL A 96 3.63 -2.10 -15.24
N MET A 97 4.70 -2.90 -15.25
CA MET A 97 4.61 -4.32 -14.92
C MET A 97 4.32 -4.58 -13.44
N HIS A 98 4.89 -3.80 -12.53
CA HIS A 98 4.58 -3.93 -11.11
C HIS A 98 3.15 -3.47 -10.82
N ILE A 99 2.69 -2.38 -11.44
CA ILE A 99 1.29 -1.91 -11.31
C ILE A 99 0.31 -3.02 -11.73
N LYS A 100 0.54 -3.66 -12.89
CA LYS A 100 -0.29 -4.79 -13.35
C LYS A 100 -0.32 -5.94 -12.36
N LYS A 101 0.85 -6.36 -11.86
CA LYS A 101 0.95 -7.42 -10.85
C LYS A 101 0.25 -7.04 -9.55
N PHE A 102 0.36 -5.79 -9.12
CA PHE A 102 -0.30 -5.29 -7.92
C PHE A 102 -1.83 -5.32 -8.06
N PHE A 103 -2.38 -4.85 -9.19
CA PHE A 103 -3.83 -4.92 -9.41
C PHE A 103 -4.35 -6.35 -9.54
N TYR A 104 -3.59 -7.26 -10.15
CA TYR A 104 -3.93 -8.68 -10.16
C TYR A 104 -3.94 -9.26 -8.74
N TYR A 105 -2.91 -8.94 -7.95
CA TYR A 105 -2.84 -9.33 -6.55
C TYR A 105 -4.05 -8.83 -5.74
N LEU A 106 -4.40 -7.54 -5.85
CA LEU A 106 -5.54 -6.95 -5.15
C LEU A 106 -6.89 -7.60 -5.48
N GLN A 107 -7.07 -8.04 -6.72
CA GLN A 107 -8.35 -8.56 -7.21
C GLN A 107 -8.48 -10.08 -6.99
N ASP A 108 -7.44 -10.84 -7.30
CA ASP A 108 -7.53 -12.30 -7.45
C ASP A 108 -6.84 -13.09 -6.34
N ALA A 109 -5.98 -12.47 -5.52
CA ALA A 109 -5.13 -13.20 -4.57
C ALA A 109 -5.12 -12.64 -3.15
N MET A 110 -5.40 -11.35 -2.95
CA MET A 110 -5.39 -10.74 -1.63
C MET A 110 -6.56 -11.28 -0.78
N PRO A 111 -6.33 -11.74 0.47
CA PRO A 111 -7.38 -12.36 1.29
C PRO A 111 -8.28 -11.33 1.98
N VAL A 112 -8.52 -10.17 1.35
CA VAL A 112 -9.48 -9.14 1.75
C VAL A 112 -10.20 -8.59 0.54
N ARG A 113 -11.42 -8.11 0.77
CA ARG A 113 -12.19 -7.41 -0.27
C ARG A 113 -11.82 -5.93 -0.27
N ILE A 114 -11.18 -5.46 -1.32
CA ILE A 114 -10.97 -4.02 -1.55
C ILE A 114 -12.33 -3.40 -1.91
N LYS A 115 -12.83 -2.50 -1.07
CA LYS A 115 -14.11 -1.80 -1.25
C LYS A 115 -13.95 -0.41 -1.84
N GLY A 116 -12.77 0.20 -1.67
CA GLY A 116 -12.46 1.50 -2.22
C GLY A 116 -10.99 1.85 -2.10
N LEU A 117 -10.49 2.59 -3.09
CA LEU A 117 -9.22 3.29 -3.06
C LEU A 117 -9.54 4.79 -3.18
N HIS A 118 -9.18 5.56 -2.17
CA HIS A 118 -9.39 7.01 -2.15
C HIS A 118 -8.03 7.69 -2.09
N PHE A 119 -7.81 8.66 -2.95
CA PHE A 119 -6.57 9.43 -3.01
C PHE A 119 -6.87 10.87 -2.59
N LEU A 120 -6.09 11.37 -1.63
CA LEU A 120 -6.16 12.75 -1.15
C LEU A 120 -4.96 13.53 -1.70
N CYS A 121 -5.12 14.84 -1.89
CA CYS A 121 -4.03 15.72 -2.33
C CYS A 121 -3.34 15.23 -3.62
N ILE A 122 -4.13 14.72 -4.58
CA ILE A 122 -3.63 14.20 -5.84
C ILE A 122 -2.83 15.29 -6.56
N PRO A 123 -1.56 15.05 -6.93
CA PRO A 123 -0.79 16.02 -7.69
C PRO A 123 -1.34 16.17 -9.11
N SER A 124 -1.27 17.38 -9.64
CA SER A 124 -1.92 17.78 -10.89
C SER A 124 -1.51 16.99 -12.14
N PHE A 125 -0.38 16.28 -12.11
CA PHE A 125 0.05 15.42 -13.22
C PHE A 125 -0.67 14.06 -13.25
N MET A 126 -1.33 13.66 -12.17
CA MET A 126 -2.17 12.44 -12.11
C MET A 126 -3.66 12.72 -12.27
N ASP A 127 -4.07 13.99 -12.22
CA ASP A 127 -5.48 14.42 -12.29
C ASP A 127 -5.88 14.82 -13.73
N LYS A 128 -5.51 13.99 -14.71
CA LYS A 128 -5.88 14.17 -16.13
C LYS A 128 -6.25 12.86 -16.79
#